data_AF-A0A523ZVS5-F1
#
_entry.id   AF-A0A523ZVS5-F1
#
_cell.length_a   1.000
_cell.length_b   1.000
_cell.length_c   1.000
_cell.angle_alpha   90.00
_cell.angle_beta   90.00
_cell.angle_gamma   90.00
#
_symmetry.space_group_name_H-M   'P 1'
#
loop_
_entity.id
_entity.type
_entity.pdbx_description
1 polymer ?
#
loop_
_entity_poly.entity_id
_entity_poly.type
_entity_poly.pdbx_seq_one_letter_code
_entity_poly.pdbx_strand_id
1 'polypeptide(L)' 'MPKRELTRIVRKPNGEVAIDPTGKVSGRGAYLCSNKKCWLEALENRSLERALKVALTAQQHEALEAHASQLPDVNSEGA' A
#
# COMPACT_ATOMS: atom_id res chain seq x y z
N MET A 1 -1.82 7.86 -15.71
CA MET A 1 -1.01 6.77 -15.15
C MET A 1 -1.47 5.43 -15.71
N PRO A 2 -0.65 4.71 -16.49
CA PRO A 2 -0.94 3.33 -16.87
C PRO A 2 -1.01 2.46 -15.61
N LYS A 3 -1.97 1.54 -15.53
CA LYS A 3 -2.22 0.66 -14.36
C LYS A 3 -1.03 -0.23 -13.95
N ARG A 4 0.08 -0.20 -14.70
CA ARG A 4 1.26 -1.07 -14.57
C ARG A 4 2.31 -0.55 -13.57
N GLU A 5 2.14 0.65 -13.01
CA GLU A 5 3.10 1.27 -12.08
C GLU A 5 2.55 1.38 -10.64
N LEU A 6 1.46 0.66 -10.34
CA LEU A 6 0.86 0.67 -9.02
C LEU A 6 1.06 -0.68 -8.31
N THR A 7 1.54 -0.62 -7.08
CA THR A 7 1.63 -1.76 -6.18
C THR A 7 0.27 -1.98 -5.52
N ARG A 8 -0.28 -3.20 -5.64
CA ARG A 8 -1.54 -3.56 -4.95
C ARG A 8 -1.23 -4.00 -3.52
N ILE A 9 -2.01 -3.51 -2.58
CA ILE A 9 -2.04 -3.93 -1.18
C ILE A 9 -3.42 -4.52 -0.93
N VAL A 10 -3.49 -5.68 -0.28
CA VAL A 10 -4.73 -6.42 -0.06
C VAL A 10 -4.93 -6.72 1.41
N ARG A 11 -6.15 -6.50 1.88
CA ARG A 11 -6.63 -7.05 3.14
C ARG A 11 -7.27 -8.41 2.87
N LYS A 12 -6.64 -9.45 3.39
CA LYS A 12 -7.12 -10.85 3.37
C LYS A 12 -8.36 -11.01 4.26
N PRO A 13 -9.16 -12.08 4.08
CA PRO A 13 -10.35 -12.35 4.90
C PRO A 13 -10.06 -12.47 6.41
N ASN A 14 -8.86 -12.93 6.78
CA ASN A 14 -8.41 -13.01 8.18
C ASN A 14 -8.06 -11.65 8.80
N GLY A 15 -8.20 -10.54 8.06
CA GLY A 15 -7.86 -9.19 8.52
C GLY A 15 -6.40 -8.79 8.31
N GLU A 16 -5.56 -9.69 7.83
CA GLU A 16 -4.16 -9.42 7.55
C GLU A 16 -4.00 -8.56 6.28
N VAL A 17 -3.11 -7.57 6.33
CA VAL A 17 -2.75 -6.75 5.18
C VAL A 17 -1.42 -7.22 4.59
N ALA A 18 -1.38 -7.42 3.28
CA ALA A 18 -0.20 -7.87 2.55
C ALA A 18 -0.04 -7.15 1.21
N ILE A 19 1.18 -7.12 0.70
CA ILE A 19 1.50 -6.62 -0.64
C ILE A 19 1.22 -7.75 -1.64
N ASP A 20 0.40 -7.46 -2.66
CA ASP A 20 0.01 -8.43 -3.68
C ASP A 20 0.40 -7.96 -5.10
N PRO A 21 1.65 -8.18 -5.53
CA PRO A 21 2.08 -7.83 -6.88
C PRO A 21 1.36 -8.67 -7.96
N THR A 22 0.76 -9.81 -7.59
CA THR A 22 0.11 -10.72 -8.54
C THR A 22 -1.32 -10.33 -8.87
N GLY A 23 -1.97 -9.56 -7.99
CA GLY A 23 -3.39 -9.25 -8.06
C GLY A 23 -4.32 -10.46 -7.82
N LYS A 24 -3.77 -11.62 -7.45
CA LYS A 24 -4.51 -12.89 -7.32
C LYS A 24 -5.01 -13.14 -5.89
N VAL A 25 -4.53 -12.38 -4.91
CA VAL A 25 -4.93 -12.60 -3.51
C VAL A 25 -6.35 -12.10 -3.30
N SER A 26 -7.21 -12.99 -2.82
CA SER A 26 -8.61 -12.68 -2.48
C SER A 26 -8.68 -11.71 -1.31
N GLY A 27 -9.50 -10.68 -1.45
CA GLY A 27 -9.67 -9.67 -0.42
C GLY A 27 -9.94 -8.28 -0.98
N ARG A 28 -10.07 -7.33 -0.06
CA ARG A 28 -10.24 -5.92 -0.41
C ARG A 28 -8.88 -5.33 -0.78
N GLY A 29 -8.73 -4.85 -2.02
CA GLY A 29 -7.49 -4.28 -2.51
C GLY A 29 -7.49 -2.75 -2.54
N ALA A 30 -6.32 -2.16 -2.36
CA ALA A 30 -5.99 -0.77 -2.63
C ALA A 30 -4.73 -0.73 -3.50
N TYR A 31 -4.56 0.34 -4.29
CA TYR A 31 -3.39 0.52 -5.15
C TYR A 31 -2.61 1.74 -4.70
N LEU A 32 -1.29 1.64 -4.70
CA LEU A 32 -0.38 2.69 -4.31
C LEU A 32 0.70 2.89 -5.37
N CYS A 33 1.22 4.10 -5.48
CA CYS A 33 2.34 4.40 -6.37
C CYS A 33 3.56 3.52 -6.04
N SER A 34 4.39 3.20 -7.03
CA SER A 34 5.69 2.57 -6.80
C SER A 34 6.79 3.58 -6.39
N ASN A 35 6.47 4.52 -5.50
CA ASN A 35 7.44 5.50 -4.96
C ASN A 35 7.32 5.62 -3.45
N LYS A 36 8.43 5.89 -2.76
CA LYS A 36 8.48 5.89 -1.30
C LYS A 36 7.57 6.95 -0.65
N LYS A 37 7.56 8.18 -1.15
CA LYS A 37 6.76 9.29 -0.60
C LYS A 37 5.26 8.96 -0.51
N CYS A 38 4.72 8.38 -1.57
CA CYS A 38 3.32 7.96 -1.66
C CYS A 38 2.94 6.92 -0.59
N TRP A 39 3.88 6.04 -0.22
CA TRP A 39 3.67 5.07 0.86
C TRP A 39 3.68 5.73 2.23
N LEU A 40 4.65 6.60 2.48
CA LEU A 40 4.77 7.30 3.76
C LEU A 40 3.54 8.19 4.01
N GLU A 41 3.13 8.98 3.00
CA GLU A 41 1.92 9.79 3.10
C GLU A 41 0.68 8.93 3.34
N ALA A 42 0.57 7.78 2.67
CA ALA A 42 -0.58 6.91 2.81
C ALA A 42 -0.69 6.23 4.18
N LEU A 43 0.45 5.95 4.81
CA LEU A 43 0.56 5.43 6.17
C LEU A 43 0.25 6.54 7.19
N GLU A 44 0.89 7.71 7.05
CA GLU A 44 0.73 8.86 7.94
C GLU A 44 -0.73 9.34 7.97
N ASN A 45 -1.34 9.53 6.81
CA ASN A 45 -2.71 10.01 6.71
C ASN A 45 -3.75 8.91 6.93
N ARG A 46 -3.34 7.65 7.16
CA ARG A 46 -4.19 6.45 7.30
C ARG A 46 -5.11 6.17 6.11
N SER A 47 -4.73 6.59 4.89
CA SER A 47 -5.53 6.34 3.68
C SER A 47 -5.65 4.85 3.37
N LEU A 48 -4.59 4.06 3.62
CA LEU A 48 -4.64 2.60 3.46
C LEU A 48 -5.66 1.94 4.39
N GLU A 49 -5.72 2.36 5.66
CA GLU A 49 -6.70 1.87 6.63
C GLU A 49 -8.14 2.12 6.16
N ARG A 50 -8.41 3.34 5.67
CA ARG A 50 -9.72 3.71 5.13
C ARG A 50 -10.06 2.93 3.86
N ALA A 51 -9.10 2.83 2.94
CA ALA A 51 -9.28 2.13 1.66
C ALA A 51 -9.54 0.63 1.86
N LEU A 52 -8.80 -0.01 2.76
CA LEU A 52 -8.88 -1.44 3.08
C LEU A 52 -9.94 -1.77 4.16
N LYS A 53 -10.52 -0.74 4.80
CA LYS A 53 -11.46 -0.85 5.92
C LYS A 53 -10.90 -1.71 7.06
N VAL A 54 -9.67 -1.44 7.48
CA VAL A 54 -8.99 -2.17 8.55
C VAL A 54 -8.10 -1.22 9.34
N ALA A 55 -7.96 -1.46 10.64
CA ALA A 55 -6.92 -0.80 11.44
C ALA A 55 -5.63 -1.60 11.26
N LEU A 56 -4.57 -0.95 10.81
CA LEU A 56 -3.28 -1.62 10.65
C LEU A 56 -2.61 -1.74 12.02
N THR A 57 -2.05 -2.92 12.32
CA THR A 57 -1.25 -3.12 13.54
C THR A 57 0.11 -2.45 13.40
N ALA A 58 0.82 -2.22 14.51
CA ALA A 58 2.18 -1.68 14.49
C ALA A 58 3.11 -2.51 13.59
N GLN A 59 2.99 -3.85 13.66
CA GLN A 59 3.75 -4.77 12.82
C GLN A 59 3.43 -4.61 11.32
N GLN A 60 2.17 -4.36 10.98
CA GLN A 60 1.77 -4.12 9.59
C GLN A 60 2.25 -2.77 9.09
N HIS A 61 2.21 -1.72 9.93
CA HIS A 61 2.81 -0.41 9.62
C HIS A 61 4.29 -0.55 9.32
N GLU A 62 5.05 -1.20 10.21
CA GLU A 62 6.50 -1.40 10.06
C GLU A 62 6.83 -2.20 8.78
N ALA A 63 6.06 -3.25 8.47
CA ALA A 63 6.27 -4.03 7.25
C ALA A 63 6.02 -3.21 5.96
N LEU A 64 4.99 -2.36 5.95
CA LEU A 64 4.69 -1.48 4.81
C LEU A 64 5.73 -0.36 4.68
N GLU A 65 6.22 0.19 5.79
CA GLU A 65 7.29 1.21 5.82
C GLU A 65 8.65 0.64 5.39
N ALA A 66 8.97 -0.60 5.81
CA ALA A 66 10.15 -1.31 5.37
C ALA A 66 10.15 -1.54 3.86
N HIS A 67 8.98 -1.87 3.29
CA HIS A 67 8.83 -1.96 1.84
C HIS A 67 8.98 -0.59 1.16
N ALA A 68 8.36 0.46 1.73
CA ALA A 68 8.48 1.82 1.21
C ALA A 68 9.94 2.28 1.13
N SER A 69 10.77 1.89 2.11
CA SER A 69 12.20 2.23 2.16
C SER A 69 13.02 1.64 1.00
N GLN A 70 12.50 0.61 0.31
CA GLN A 70 13.14 0.01 -0.87
C GLN A 70 12.70 0.65 -2.19
N LEU A 71 11.69 1.53 -2.16
CA LEU A 71 11.16 2.19 -3.34
C LEU A 71 11.94 3.47 -3.65
N PRO A 72 12.04 3.85 -4.93
CA PRO A 72 12.68 5.09 -5.30
C PRO A 72 11.88 6.30 -4.82
N ASP A 73 12.60 7.35 -4.42
CA ASP A 73 12.04 8.68 -4.12
C ASP A 73 11.75 9.43 -5.44
N VAL A 74 10.78 8.94 -6.22
CA VAL A 74 10.33 9.60 -7.45
C VAL A 74 9.06 10.39 -7.17
N ASN A 75 9.17 11.72 -7.18
CA ASN A 75 8.01 12.62 -7.21
C ASN A 75 7.18 12.28 -8.44
N SER A 76 6.02 11.67 -8.23
CA SER A 76 5.01 11.50 -9.25
C SER A 76 3.92 12.53 -8.96
N GLU A 77 4.08 13.75 -9.48
CA GLU A 77 2.96 14.65 -9.68
C GLU A 77 1.87 13.90 -10.45
N GLY A 78 0.65 13.94 -9.93
CA GLY A 78 -0.41 13.05 -10.36
C GLY A 78 -1.81 13.51 -9.99
N ALA A 79 -2.08 14.82 -10.11
CA ALA A 79 -3.33 15.45 -10.55
C ALA A 79 -3.33 16.94 -10.16
#